data_AF-A0A3M1I8A5-F1
#
_entry.id   AF-A0A3M1I8A5-F1
#
_cell.length_a   1.000
_cell.length_b   1.000
_cell.length_c   1.000
_cell.angle_alpha   90.00
_cell.angle_beta   90.00
_cell.angle_gamma   90.00
#
_symmetry.space_group_name_H-M   'P 1'
#
loop_
_entity.id
_entity.type
_entity.pdbx_description
1 polymer ?
#
loop_
_entity_poly.entity_id
_entity_poly.type
_entity_poly.pdbx_seq_one_letter_code
_entity_poly.pdbx_strand_id
1 'polypeptide(L)'
;MQEYPPEMIEEHIRLSDWIAEISQRYGADIEIRLIDPQSGLGLWKAIRYWVRKYPTFIVNGKEKYTGWDRDALDAILQRALHAEKAGQVEQVETL
;
A
#
# COMPACT_ATOMS: atom_id res chain seq x y z
N MET A 1 3.95 11.15 26.80
CA MET A 1 3.42 11.31 25.43
C MET A 1 4.61 11.55 24.54
N GLN A 2 4.90 10.65 23.59
CA GLN A 2 5.89 10.97 22.56
C GLN A 2 5.15 11.83 21.54
N GLU A 3 5.30 13.15 21.66
CA GLU A 3 4.88 14.08 20.62
C GLU A 3 5.75 13.80 19.39
N TYR A 4 5.11 13.39 18.30
CA TYR A 4 5.77 13.28 17.02
C TYR A 4 6.27 14.67 16.59
N PRO A 5 7.46 14.76 15.96
CA PRO A 5 7.92 16.03 15.39
C PRO A 5 6.88 16.56 14.40
N PRO A 6 6.67 17.88 14.32
CA PRO A 6 5.64 18.48 13.47
C PRO A 6 5.81 18.08 12.00
N GLU A 7 7.04 17.92 11.50
CA GLU A 7 7.27 17.42 10.14
C GLU A 7 6.72 16.00 9.92
N MET A 8 6.80 15.12 10.92
CA MET A 8 6.25 13.76 10.85
C MET A 8 4.72 13.77 10.90
N ILE A 9 4.13 14.72 11.62
CA ILE A 9 2.67 14.86 11.70
C ILE A 9 2.11 15.27 10.34
N GLU A 10 2.71 16.25 9.66
CA GLU A 10 2.27 16.67 8.33
C GLU A 10 2.41 15.55 7.29
N GLU A 11 3.53 14.82 7.30
CA GLU A 11 3.71 13.66 6.41
C GLU A 11 2.70 12.54 6.71
N HIS A 12 2.39 12.31 7.99
CA HIS A 12 1.40 11.33 8.41
C HIS A 12 -0.01 11.70 7.97
N ILE A 13 -0.41 12.97 8.12
CA ILE A 13 -1.72 13.48 7.65
C ILE A 13 -1.82 13.33 6.13
N ARG A 14 -0.80 13.78 5.40
CA ARG A 14 -0.75 13.67 3.93
C ARG A 14 -0.83 12.22 3.45
N LEU A 15 -0.17 11.30 4.15
CA LEU A 15 -0.24 9.87 3.84
C LEU A 15 -1.62 9.29 4.17
N SER A 16 -2.22 9.70 5.29
CA SER A 16 -3.55 9.24 5.72
C SER A 16 -4.63 9.68 4.73
N ASP A 17 -4.62 10.95 4.30
CA ASP A 17 -5.54 11.47 3.28
C ASP A 17 -5.38 10.69 1.97
N TRP A 18 -4.14 10.45 1.56
CA TRP A 18 -3.87 9.69 0.35
C TRP A 18 -4.38 8.24 0.43
N ILE A 19 -4.18 7.57 1.57
CA ILE A 19 -4.71 6.22 1.82
C ILE A 19 -6.24 6.22 1.79
N ALA A 20 -6.89 7.23 2.40
CA ALA A 20 -8.34 7.36 2.39
C ALA A 20 -8.88 7.55 0.98
N GLU A 21 -8.25 8.39 0.15
CA GLU A 21 -8.61 8.57 -1.26
C GLU A 21 -8.48 7.26 -2.05
N ILE A 22 -7.38 6.52 -1.88
CA ILE A 22 -7.17 5.22 -2.53
C ILE A 22 -8.23 4.22 -2.06
N SER A 23 -8.48 4.13 -0.75
CA SER A 23 -9.49 3.25 -0.19
C SER A 23 -10.89 3.59 -0.69
N GLN A 24 -11.19 4.87 -0.93
CA GLN A 24 -12.48 5.28 -1.49
C GLN A 24 -12.59 4.94 -2.99
N ARG A 25 -11.50 5.09 -3.74
CA ARG A 25 -11.46 4.80 -5.18
C ARG A 25 -11.55 3.30 -5.48
N TYR A 26 -10.82 2.49 -4.72
CA TYR A 26 -10.71 1.04 -4.91
C TYR A 26 -11.64 0.25 -3.99
N GLY A 27 -12.27 0.90 -3.01
CA GLY A 27 -13.30 0.31 -2.17
C GLY A 27 -12.85 -0.99 -1.50
N ALA A 28 -13.67 -2.02 -1.64
CA ALA A 28 -13.45 -3.34 -1.06
C ALA A 28 -12.55 -4.25 -1.92
N ASP A 29 -12.08 -3.80 -3.09
CA ASP A 29 -11.20 -4.59 -3.96
C ASP A 29 -9.75 -4.65 -3.42
N ILE A 30 -9.38 -3.83 -2.41
CA ILE A 30 -8.03 -3.82 -1.82
C ILE A 30 -8.06 -3.86 -0.29
N GLU A 31 -7.15 -4.62 0.31
CA GLU A 31 -6.87 -4.57 1.74
C GLU A 31 -5.64 -3.69 2.01
N ILE A 32 -5.85 -2.51 2.61
CA ILE A 32 -4.75 -1.63 3.00
C ILE A 32 -4.36 -1.93 4.45
N ARG A 33 -3.14 -2.43 4.66
CA ARG A 33 -2.59 -2.67 5.99
C ARG A 33 -1.52 -1.63 6.31
N LEU A 34 -1.87 -0.62 7.10
CA LEU A 34 -0.91 0.37 7.59
C LEU A 34 -0.08 -0.26 8.71
N ILE A 35 1.24 -0.34 8.50
CA ILE A 35 2.16 -0.91 9.46
C ILE A 35 3.02 0.22 9.99
N ASP A 36 2.90 0.47 11.29
CA ASP A 36 3.69 1.50 11.96
C ASP A 36 5.19 1.14 11.88
N PRO A 37 6.05 2.01 11.33
CA PRO A 37 7.49 1.78 11.28
C PRO A 37 8.15 1.63 12.67
N GLN A 38 7.54 2.18 13.73
CA GLN A 38 7.97 2.01 15.12
C GLN A 38 7.54 0.66 15.72
N SER A 39 6.68 -0.11 15.03
CA SER A 39 6.35 -1.47 15.45
C SER A 39 7.45 -2.46 15.04
N GLY A 40 7.69 -3.49 15.85
CA GLY A 40 8.66 -4.55 15.51
C GLY A 40 8.36 -5.25 14.17
N LEU A 41 7.08 -5.33 13.79
CA LEU A 41 6.63 -5.81 12.47
C LEU A 41 7.01 -4.85 11.34
N GLY A 42 6.86 -3.54 11.55
CA GLY A 42 7.27 -2.51 10.61
C GLY A 42 8.77 -2.50 10.37
N LEU A 43 9.56 -2.62 11.44
CA LEU A 43 11.01 -2.72 11.35
C LEU A 43 11.46 -3.99 10.60
N TRP A 44 10.86 -5.15 10.90
CA TRP A 44 11.17 -6.40 10.20
C TRP A 44 10.83 -6.33 8.71
N LYS A 45 9.68 -5.75 8.34
CA LYS A 45 9.32 -5.53 6.93
C LYS A 45 10.22 -4.50 6.27
N ALA A 46 10.60 -3.43 6.95
CA ALA A 46 11.52 -2.43 6.42
C ALA A 46 12.89 -3.06 6.08
N ILE A 47 13.39 -3.95 6.94
CA ILE A 47 14.61 -4.72 6.70
C ILE A 47 14.42 -5.70 5.53
N ARG A 48 13.34 -6.51 5.56
CA ARG A 48 13.07 -7.53 4.53
C ARG A 48 12.90 -6.95 3.12
N TYR A 49 12.20 -5.82 3.00
CA TYR A 49 11.91 -5.16 1.72
C TYR A 49 12.86 -4.00 1.40
N TRP A 50 13.89 -3.81 2.22
CA TRP A 50 14.93 -2.79 2.07
C TRP A 50 14.34 -1.38 1.86
N VAL A 51 13.40 -1.02 2.74
CA VAL A 51 12.70 0.26 2.73
C VAL A 51 13.60 1.31 3.37
N ARG A 52 14.18 2.20 2.56
CA ARG A 52 15.07 3.28 2.99
C ARG A 52 14.46 4.67 2.82
N LYS A 53 13.29 4.75 2.18
CA LYS A 53 12.53 5.99 1.92
C LYS A 53 11.04 5.71 2.15
N TYR A 54 10.37 6.68 2.76
CA TYR A 54 8.94 6.64 3.00
C TYR A 54 8.24 7.67 2.11
N PRO A 55 6.97 7.44 1.74
CA PRO A 55 6.18 6.23 1.96
C PRO A 55 6.60 5.11 0.98
N THR A 56 6.52 3.86 1.44
CA THR A 56 6.70 2.67 0.59
C THR A 56 5.47 1.79 0.69
N PHE A 57 4.90 1.46 -0.45
CA PHE A 57 3.74 0.60 -0.64
C PHE A 57 4.19 -0.75 -1.18
N ILE A 58 3.64 -1.82 -0.64
CA ILE A 58 3.91 -3.18 -1.11
C ILE A 58 2.57 -3.78 -1.54
N VAL A 59 2.43 -4.05 -2.83
CA VAL A 59 1.22 -4.58 -3.46
C VAL A 59 1.36 -6.08 -3.64
N ASN A 60 0.40 -6.85 -3.11
CA ASN A 60 0.36 -8.32 -3.12
C ASN A 60 1.65 -9.03 -2.68
N GLY A 61 2.49 -8.37 -1.86
CA GLY A 61 3.77 -8.91 -1.40
C GLY A 61 4.83 -9.10 -2.48
N LYS A 62 4.57 -8.66 -3.73
CA LYS A 62 5.41 -8.90 -4.91
C LYS A 62 5.91 -7.59 -5.53
N GLU A 63 5.04 -6.61 -5.69
CA GLU A 63 5.39 -5.30 -6.25
C GLU A 63 5.64 -4.29 -5.14
N LYS A 64 6.74 -3.52 -5.26
CA LYS A 64 7.11 -2.46 -4.33
C LYS A 64 7.09 -1.13 -5.06
N TYR A 65 6.44 -0.16 -4.46
CA TYR A 65 6.42 1.21 -4.93
C TYR A 65 6.90 2.16 -3.83
N THR A 66 7.82 3.05 -4.14
CA THR A 66 8.37 4.02 -3.19
C THR A 66 8.27 5.40 -3.80
N GLY A 67 7.48 6.29 -3.18
CA GLY A 67 7.27 7.64 -3.69
C GLY A 67 5.87 8.18 -3.42
N TRP A 68 5.65 9.41 -3.90
CA TRP A 68 4.41 10.17 -3.75
C TRP A 68 3.64 10.36 -5.07
N ASP A 69 4.10 9.73 -6.16
CA ASP A 69 3.40 9.75 -7.45
C ASP A 69 2.18 8.83 -7.36
N ARG A 70 0.99 9.44 -7.52
CA ARG A 70 -0.30 8.80 -7.38
C ARG A 70 -0.64 7.97 -8.62
N ASP A 71 -0.30 8.46 -9.80
CA ASP A 71 -0.58 7.79 -11.08
C ASP A 71 0.27 6.52 -11.22
N ALA A 72 1.52 6.58 -10.76
CA ALA A 72 2.39 5.40 -10.70
C ALA A 72 1.83 4.30 -9.78
N LEU A 73 1.30 4.68 -8.60
CA LEU A 73 0.68 3.72 -7.68
C LEU A 73 -0.64 3.17 -8.25
N ASP A 74 -1.47 4.02 -8.87
CA ASP A 74 -2.74 3.63 -9.50
C ASP A 74 -2.50 2.59 -10.61
N ALA A 75 -1.50 2.81 -11.47
CA ALA A 75 -1.13 1.85 -12.51
C ALA A 75 -0.62 0.49 -11.97
N ILE A 76 0.01 0.47 -10.79
CA ILE A 76 0.41 -0.77 -10.11
C ILE A 76 -0.81 -1.49 -9.53
N LEU A 77 -1.70 -0.75 -8.86
CA LEU A 77 -2.92 -1.31 -8.28
C LEU A 77 -3.84 -1.89 -9.34
N GLN A 78 -4.07 -1.18 -10.45
CA GLN A 78 -4.86 -1.67 -11.58
C GLN A 78 -4.28 -2.97 -12.14
N ARG A 79 -2.96 -3.04 -12.36
CA ARG A 79 -2.30 -4.27 -12.83
C ARG A 79 -2.46 -5.42 -11.85
N ALA A 80 -2.31 -5.16 -10.56
CA ALA A 80 -2.48 -6.17 -9.52
C ALA A 80 -3.92 -6.70 -9.45
N LEU A 81 -4.91 -5.80 -9.53
CA LEU A 81 -6.34 -6.16 -9.54
C LEU A 81 -6.74 -6.93 -10.79
N HIS A 82 -6.23 -6.54 -11.95
CA HIS A 82 -6.44 -7.28 -13.20
C HIS A 82 -5.82 -8.68 -13.14
N ALA A 83 -4.61 -8.82 -12.57
CA ALA A 83 -3.97 -10.11 -12.39
C ALA A 83 -4.72 -11.01 -11.39
N GLU A 84 -5.26 -10.44 -10.31
CA GLU A 84 -6.06 -11.17 -9.33
C GLU A 84 -7.41 -11.62 -9.93
N LYS A 85 -8.12 -10.72 -10.62
CA LYS A 85 -9.35 -11.08 -11.35
C LYS A 85 -9.08 -12.15 -12.40
N ALA A 86 -8.00 -12.04 -13.18
CA ALA A 86 -7.61 -13.06 -14.17
C ALA A 86 -7.38 -14.44 -13.54
N GLY A 87 -6.79 -14.50 -12.34
CA GLY A 87 -6.64 -15.75 -11.58
C GLY A 87 -7.95 -16.29 -10.99
N GLN A 88 -8.99 -15.44 -10.86
CA GLN A 88 -10.33 -15.83 -10.41
C GLN A 88 -11.23 -16.32 -11.56
N VAL A 89 -11.01 -15.88 -12.80
CA VAL A 89 -11.85 -16.28 -13.96
C VAL A 89 -11.48 -17.64 -14.56
N GLU A 90 -10.38 -18.28 -14.12
CA GLU A 90 -10.00 -19.62 -14.60
C GLU A 90 -10.87 -20.77 -14.04
N GLN A 91 -11.79 -20.47 -13.12
CA GLN A 91 -12.76 -21.42 -12.55
C GLN A 91 -14.16 -21.21 -13.19
N VAL A 92 -14.27 -21.29 -14.51
CA VAL A 92 -15.57 -21.47 -15.17
C VAL A 92 -15.64 -22.90 -15.66
N GLU A 93 -15.94 -23.83 -14.75
CA GLU A 93 -16.43 -25.15 -15.15
C GLU A 93 -17.80 -24.93 -15.80
N THR A 94 -17.85 -25.22 -17.10
CA THR A 94 -19.09 -25.31 -17.86
C THR A 94 -19.66 -26.70 -17.61
N LEU A 95 -20.93 -26.79 -17.19
CA LEU A 95 -21.76 -27.97 -17.40
C LEU A 95 -22.70 -27.69 -18.57
#